data_AF-A0A6P5EKN2-F1
#
_entry.id   AF-A0A6P5EKN2-F1
#
_cell.length_a   1.000
_cell.length_b   1.000
_cell.length_c   1.000
_cell.angle_alpha   90.00
_cell.angle_beta   90.00
_cell.angle_gamma   90.00
#
_symmetry.space_group_name_H-M   'P 1'
#
loop_
_entity.id
_entity.type
_entity.pdbx_description
1 polymer ?
#
loop_
_entity_poly.entity_id
_entity_poly.type
_entity_poly.pdbx_seq_one_letter_code
_entity_poly.pdbx_strand_id
1 'polypeptide(L)'
;MFFCITRTLSNSLETVLTITGLFYWFSSITSSKQVPVASRKLALIIAALACAVRPTSAITWLYVGLLDLIGMQSKLQFLFLDIIPVGVLVLAATCLLDRWMYGSWIIVPLNFLKFNFLSSGGDYYGTHQFHWYFTQGFPSMIWSFLPFSVIGIIKSKEWRLSGLIAWVLGVYSVLGHKEFRFVLPVLPIALMFSGYCLAAMSKPDMPDTKKSPDNRTIHKSRVQLAVLFLVVTNIPMALYMSLVHQRGTEDAMSYLSEEAHYGRVKSILFLMPCHSTPYYSTLHCNLPMRFLDCTPSDDRAILDESDQFMLDPADFVTHMFRNVSLPSHLVLFDSQEVHLRGLLISHSFQQVKRFFHAHFKVDRDLQGSVVVYARRDL
;
A
#
# COMPACT_ATOMS: atom_id res chain seq x y z
N MET A 1 1.02 6.45 -6.81
CA MET A 1 0.32 7.15 -5.69
C MET A 1 -1.19 6.89 -5.72
N PHE A 2 -1.91 7.26 -6.79
CA PHE A 2 -3.38 7.11 -6.89
C PHE A 2 -3.91 5.71 -6.56
N PHE A 3 -3.25 4.66 -7.04
CA PHE A 3 -3.66 3.28 -6.79
C PHE A 3 -3.72 2.88 -5.29
N CYS A 4 -2.81 3.41 -4.46
CA CYS A 4 -2.73 3.05 -3.04
C CYS A 4 -3.47 4.02 -2.13
N ILE A 5 -3.42 5.33 -2.43
CA ILE A 5 -3.87 6.38 -1.49
C ILE A 5 -5.39 6.42 -1.31
N THR A 6 -6.14 5.95 -2.31
CA THR A 6 -7.61 5.83 -2.23
C THR A 6 -8.06 4.63 -1.40
N ARG A 7 -7.15 3.71 -1.08
CA ARG A 7 -7.43 2.54 -0.23
C ARG A 7 -7.19 2.90 1.24
N THR A 8 -8.02 2.36 2.12
CA THR A 8 -7.97 2.55 3.58
C THR A 8 -6.82 1.76 4.23
N LEU A 9 -5.60 2.00 3.76
CA LEU A 9 -4.38 1.35 4.21
C LEU A 9 -3.69 2.18 5.29
N SER A 10 -3.17 1.52 6.34
CA SER A 10 -2.35 2.20 7.35
C SER A 10 -1.09 2.84 6.74
N ASN A 11 -0.57 2.31 5.63
CA ASN A 11 0.53 2.92 4.86
C ASN A 11 0.20 4.33 4.32
N SER A 12 -1.06 4.60 3.99
CA SER A 12 -1.49 5.94 3.54
C SER A 12 -1.39 6.93 4.70
N LEU A 13 -1.84 6.54 5.89
CA LEU A 13 -1.72 7.37 7.10
C LEU A 13 -0.25 7.55 7.52
N GLU A 14 0.55 6.48 7.49
CA GLU A 14 2.00 6.53 7.70
C GLU A 14 2.66 7.52 6.75
N THR A 15 2.30 7.50 5.47
CA THR A 15 2.84 8.42 4.46
C THR A 15 2.53 9.87 4.80
N VAL A 16 1.27 10.19 5.15
CA VAL A 16 0.88 11.54 5.54
C VAL A 16 1.64 11.99 6.79
N LEU A 17 1.64 11.19 7.86
CA LEU A 17 2.34 11.51 9.10
C LEU A 17 3.85 11.67 8.88
N THR A 18 4.46 10.85 8.03
CA THR A 18 5.88 10.95 7.69
C THR A 18 6.16 12.30 7.01
N ILE A 19 5.42 12.68 5.97
CA ILE A 19 5.68 13.95 5.26
C ILE A 19 5.42 15.16 6.15
N THR A 20 4.33 15.16 6.92
CA THR A 20 4.03 16.24 7.87
C THR A 20 5.10 16.32 8.96
N GLY A 21 5.53 15.18 9.49
CA GLY A 21 6.58 15.11 10.50
C GLY A 21 7.93 15.62 9.97
N LEU A 22 8.34 15.19 8.78
CA LEU A 22 9.59 15.65 8.13
C LEU A 22 9.56 17.16 7.88
N PHE A 23 8.43 17.72 7.46
CA PHE A 23 8.26 19.16 7.30
C PHE A 23 8.55 19.90 8.61
N TYR A 24 7.84 19.56 9.70
CA TYR A 24 8.08 20.20 11.00
C TYR A 24 9.49 19.96 11.53
N TRP A 25 10.06 18.77 11.29
CA TRP A 25 11.41 18.42 11.73
C TRP A 25 12.46 19.31 11.06
N PHE A 26 12.52 19.31 9.73
CA PHE A 26 13.53 20.08 8.98
C PHE A 26 13.33 21.59 9.08
N SER A 27 12.08 22.07 9.16
CA SER A 27 11.80 23.48 9.43
C SER A 27 12.34 23.90 10.79
N SER A 28 12.21 23.08 11.82
CA SER A 28 12.74 23.40 13.16
C SER A 28 14.28 23.51 13.18
N ILE A 29 14.98 22.70 12.37
CA ILE A 29 16.45 22.74 12.26
C ILE A 29 16.93 24.02 11.54
N THR A 30 16.18 24.47 10.53
CA THR A 30 16.56 25.63 9.70
C THR A 30 16.11 26.98 10.26
N SER A 31 15.13 27.02 11.17
CA SER A 31 14.51 28.24 11.72
C SER A 31 15.39 29.04 12.70
N SER A 32 16.72 28.89 12.67
CA SER A 32 17.65 29.68 13.49
C SER A 32 17.60 31.19 13.20
N LYS A 33 16.92 31.66 12.14
CA LYS A 33 16.99 33.06 11.70
C LYS A 33 15.66 33.83 11.54
N GLN A 34 14.48 33.23 11.70
CA GLN A 34 13.20 33.97 11.74
C GLN A 34 12.09 33.09 12.34
N VAL A 35 11.02 33.74 12.84
CA VAL A 35 9.86 33.24 13.61
C VAL A 35 9.63 31.72 13.52
N PRO A 36 9.58 30.97 14.65
CA PRO A 36 9.46 29.52 14.64
C PRO A 36 8.05 29.10 14.19
N VAL A 37 7.89 28.85 12.88
CA VAL A 37 6.65 28.30 12.30
C VAL A 37 6.48 26.81 12.69
N ALA A 38 7.54 26.16 13.19
CA ALA A 38 7.58 24.71 13.45
C ALA A 38 8.19 24.36 14.82
N SER A 39 7.48 23.57 15.62
CA SER A 39 7.96 23.04 16.90
C SER A 39 8.56 21.64 16.72
N ARG A 40 9.79 21.45 17.19
CA ARG A 40 10.46 20.13 17.20
C ARG A 40 9.70 19.09 18.03
N LYS A 41 9.03 19.51 19.10
CA LYS A 41 8.17 18.64 19.92
C LYS A 41 6.97 18.12 19.14
N LEU A 42 6.37 18.95 18.29
CA LEU A 42 5.28 18.53 17.41
C LEU A 42 5.76 17.48 16.41
N ALA A 43 6.95 17.67 15.82
CA ALA A 43 7.55 16.69 14.92
C ALA A 43 7.80 15.34 15.61
N LEU A 44 8.29 15.35 16.86
CA LEU A 44 8.47 14.14 17.68
C LEU A 44 7.13 13.44 18.00
N ILE A 45 6.08 14.19 18.33
CA ILE A 45 4.75 13.63 18.59
C ILE A 45 4.19 12.96 17.32
N ILE A 46 4.32 13.62 16.17
CA ILE A 46 3.91 13.05 14.88
C ILE A 46 4.73 11.80 14.54
N ALA A 47 6.04 11.81 14.81
CA ALA A 47 6.89 10.65 14.63
C ALA A 47 6.47 9.46 15.49
N ALA A 48 6.22 9.71 16.78
CA ALA A 48 5.77 8.68 17.72
C ALA A 48 4.39 8.14 17.32
N LEU A 49 3.47 9.01 16.87
CA LEU A 49 2.16 8.60 16.36
C LEU A 49 2.29 7.75 15.08
N ALA A 50 3.20 8.09 14.17
CA ALA A 50 3.47 7.28 12.98
C ALA A 50 3.94 5.87 13.38
N CYS A 51 4.88 5.76 14.32
CA CYS A 51 5.35 4.48 14.85
C CYS A 51 4.26 3.68 15.58
N ALA A 52 3.32 4.35 16.25
CA ALA A 52 2.18 3.73 16.91
C ALA A 52 1.18 3.14 15.90
N VAL A 53 0.81 3.93 14.88
CA VAL A 53 -0.05 3.48 13.78
C VAL A 53 0.62 2.36 13.00
N ARG A 54 1.93 2.45 12.81
CA ARG A 54 2.71 1.47 12.07
C ARG A 54 4.14 1.36 12.61
N PRO A 55 4.50 0.24 13.28
CA PRO A 55 5.83 0.07 13.86
C PRO A 55 6.98 0.20 12.85
N THR A 56 6.72 -0.08 11.56
CA THR A 56 7.73 0.07 10.50
C THR A 56 8.19 1.50 10.25
N SER A 57 7.38 2.51 10.62
CA SER A 57 7.76 3.93 10.50
C SER A 57 9.00 4.26 11.34
N ALA A 58 9.31 3.43 12.35
CA ALA A 58 10.55 3.53 13.12
C ALA A 58 11.80 3.51 12.24
N ILE A 59 11.78 2.80 11.10
CA ILE A 59 12.91 2.76 10.15
C ILE A 59 13.21 4.16 9.61
N THR A 60 12.19 4.92 9.23
CA THR A 60 12.32 6.29 8.73
C THR A 60 12.79 7.23 9.84
N TRP A 61 12.15 7.17 11.01
CA TRP A 61 12.45 8.08 12.11
C TRP A 61 13.78 7.79 12.80
N LEU A 62 14.27 6.54 12.77
CA LEU A 62 15.61 6.20 13.21
C LEU A 62 16.66 6.92 12.38
N TYR A 63 16.54 6.94 11.05
CA TYR A 63 17.46 7.67 10.19
C TYR A 63 17.46 9.17 10.49
N VAL A 64 16.26 9.78 10.56
CA VAL A 64 16.10 11.22 10.83
C VAL A 64 16.67 11.58 12.21
N GLY A 65 16.32 10.79 13.23
CA GLY A 65 16.78 10.98 14.61
C GLY A 65 18.30 10.83 14.75
N LEU A 66 18.90 9.81 14.11
CA LEU A 66 20.36 9.59 14.15
C LEU A 66 21.11 10.75 13.49
N LEU A 67 20.69 11.20 12.31
CA LEU A 67 21.33 12.33 11.63
C LEU A 67 21.32 13.60 12.47
N ASP A 68 20.21 13.87 13.15
CA ASP A 68 20.06 15.05 14.00
C ASP A 68 20.89 14.92 15.30
N LEU A 69 20.86 13.73 15.93
CA LEU A 69 21.67 13.43 17.13
C LEU A 69 23.17 13.59 16.89
N ILE A 70 23.68 13.27 15.69
CA ILE A 70 25.10 13.46 15.35
C ILE A 70 25.48 14.95 15.40
N GLY A 71 24.60 15.84 14.96
CA GLY A 71 24.83 17.29 14.91
C GLY A 71 24.59 18.03 16.23
N MET A 72 23.98 17.39 17.23
CA MET A 72 23.62 18.03 18.51
C MET A 72 24.73 17.96 19.56
N GLN A 73 24.90 19.06 20.29
CA GLN A 73 25.78 19.12 21.47
C GLN A 73 25.14 18.47 22.71
N SER A 74 23.84 18.68 22.93
CA SER A 74 23.10 18.20 24.12
C SER A 74 22.32 16.89 23.88
N LYS A 75 23.01 15.85 23.40
CA LYS A 75 22.40 14.57 22.97
C LYS A 75 21.59 13.87 24.07
N LEU A 76 22.15 13.79 25.29
CA LEU A 76 21.52 13.10 26.41
C LEU A 76 20.26 13.82 26.88
N GLN A 77 20.27 15.16 26.94
CA GLN A 77 19.10 15.93 27.33
C GLN A 77 17.95 15.72 26.35
N PHE A 78 18.22 15.77 25.04
CA PHE A 78 17.20 15.53 24.03
C PHE A 78 16.63 14.11 24.11
N LEU A 79 17.48 13.10 24.35
CA LEU A 79 17.04 11.71 24.50
C LEU A 79 16.13 11.53 25.72
N PHE A 80 16.56 11.99 26.89
CA PHE A 80 15.86 11.75 28.15
C PHE A 80 14.68 12.69 28.41
N LEU A 81 14.70 13.92 27.89
CA LEU A 81 13.66 14.92 28.17
C LEU A 81 12.60 15.02 27.06
N ASP A 82 12.96 14.68 25.82
CA ASP A 82 12.02 14.79 24.69
C ASP A 82 11.65 13.42 24.12
N ILE A 83 12.62 12.59 23.71
CA ILE A 83 12.33 11.32 23.03
C ILE A 83 11.65 10.30 23.97
N ILE A 84 12.27 9.99 25.11
CA ILE A 84 11.78 8.95 26.01
C ILE A 84 10.39 9.30 26.57
N PRO A 85 10.11 10.52 27.07
CA PRO A 85 8.80 10.86 27.62
C PRO A 85 7.68 10.79 26.58
N VAL A 86 7.93 11.29 25.36
CA VAL A 86 6.95 11.21 24.26
C VAL A 86 6.71 9.77 23.84
N GLY A 87 7.78 8.96 23.72
CA GLY A 87 7.68 7.55 23.38
C GLY A 87 6.89 6.74 24.42
N VAL A 88 7.19 6.95 25.71
CA VAL A 88 6.46 6.29 26.82
C VAL A 88 5.00 6.71 26.84
N LEU A 89 4.70 8.00 26.66
CA LEU A 89 3.33 8.49 26.64
C LEU A 89 2.51 7.86 25.51
N VAL A 90 3.06 7.83 24.30
CA VAL A 90 2.39 7.24 23.13
C VAL A 90 2.23 5.73 23.31
N LEU A 91 3.27 5.03 23.76
CA LEU A 91 3.20 3.58 23.99
C LEU A 91 2.19 3.23 25.09
N ALA A 92 2.12 4.02 26.17
CA ALA A 92 1.12 3.84 27.22
C ALA A 92 -0.29 4.04 26.67
N ALA A 93 -0.51 5.10 25.88
CA ALA A 93 -1.80 5.36 25.24
C ALA A 93 -2.22 4.22 24.29
N THR A 94 -1.31 3.69 23.48
CA THR A 94 -1.61 2.54 22.59
C THR A 94 -1.88 1.28 23.38
N CYS A 95 -1.10 0.97 24.43
CA CYS A 95 -1.35 -0.22 25.25
C CYS A 95 -2.70 -0.15 25.99
N LEU A 96 -3.13 1.05 26.42
CA LEU A 96 -4.45 1.25 27.01
C LEU A 96 -5.57 1.05 25.99
N LEU A 97 -5.39 1.56 24.77
CA LEU A 97 -6.32 1.33 23.66
C LEU A 97 -6.41 -0.16 23.31
N ASP A 98 -5.28 -0.82 23.15
CA ASP A 98 -5.18 -2.26 22.87
C ASP A 98 -5.85 -3.07 23.98
N ARG A 99 -5.63 -2.70 25.26
CA ARG A 99 -6.30 -3.35 26.39
C ARG A 99 -7.82 -3.19 26.35
N TRP A 100 -8.31 -2.01 25.97
CA TRP A 100 -9.73 -1.74 25.85
C TRP A 100 -10.37 -2.55 24.70
N MET A 101 -9.69 -2.67 23.57
CA MET A 101 -10.21 -3.39 22.39
C MET A 101 -10.08 -4.91 22.51
N TYR A 102 -8.93 -5.42 22.93
CA TYR A 102 -8.65 -6.87 23.00
C TYR A 102 -9.04 -7.50 24.35
N GLY A 103 -9.38 -6.71 25.37
CA GLY A 103 -9.68 -7.18 26.73
C GLY A 103 -8.48 -7.75 27.49
N SER A 104 -7.30 -7.81 26.88
CA SER A 104 -6.06 -8.34 27.44
C SER A 104 -4.90 -7.35 27.25
N TRP A 105 -3.89 -7.40 28.12
CA TRP A 105 -2.72 -6.52 27.97
C TRP A 105 -1.84 -7.08 26.85
N ILE A 106 -1.80 -6.36 25.72
CA ILE A 106 -1.04 -6.75 24.54
C ILE A 106 -0.18 -5.57 24.13
N ILE A 107 1.09 -5.84 23.82
CA ILE A 107 1.99 -4.85 23.22
C ILE A 107 2.09 -5.18 21.72
N VAL A 108 1.18 -4.59 20.94
CA VAL A 108 1.06 -4.88 19.49
C VAL A 108 2.38 -4.66 18.73
N PRO A 109 3.17 -3.59 18.96
CA PRO A 109 4.45 -3.41 18.27
C PRO A 109 5.47 -4.53 18.51
N LEU A 110 5.47 -5.15 19.69
CA LEU A 110 6.37 -6.28 19.99
C LEU A 110 5.91 -7.56 19.27
N ASN A 111 4.61 -7.82 19.24
CA ASN A 111 4.07 -8.94 18.48
C ASN A 111 4.30 -8.77 16.98
N PHE A 112 4.18 -7.54 16.47
CA PHE A 112 4.51 -7.19 15.10
C PHE A 112 5.98 -7.51 14.77
N LEU A 113 6.91 -7.09 15.64
CA LEU A 113 8.34 -7.37 15.48
C LEU A 113 8.60 -8.89 15.49
N LYS A 114 8.01 -9.61 16.44
CA LYS A 114 8.13 -11.07 16.53
C LYS A 114 7.66 -11.74 15.24
N PHE A 115 6.45 -11.45 14.78
CA PHE A 115 5.87 -12.09 13.61
C PHE A 115 6.61 -11.76 12.30
N ASN A 116 6.89 -10.48 12.06
CA ASN A 116 7.40 -10.03 10.76
C ASN A 116 8.92 -10.17 10.62
N PHE A 117 9.69 -9.97 11.70
CA PHE A 117 11.15 -9.95 11.65
C PHE A 117 11.79 -11.18 12.27
N LEU A 118 11.25 -11.71 13.37
CA LEU A 118 11.86 -12.84 14.09
C LEU A 118 11.36 -14.21 13.61
N SER A 119 10.12 -14.29 13.14
CA SER A 119 9.47 -15.54 12.73
C SER A 119 9.30 -15.68 11.20
N SER A 120 9.77 -14.69 10.42
CA SER A 120 9.63 -14.65 8.95
C SER A 120 8.19 -14.92 8.47
N GLY A 121 7.18 -14.54 9.26
CA GLY A 121 5.77 -14.82 8.95
C GLY A 121 5.30 -14.10 7.69
N GLY A 122 5.90 -12.94 7.39
CA GLY A 122 5.62 -12.20 6.15
C GLY A 122 5.99 -12.97 4.88
N ASP A 123 7.00 -13.84 4.92
CA ASP A 123 7.45 -14.62 3.76
C ASP A 123 6.39 -15.61 3.26
N TYR A 124 5.39 -15.93 4.10
CA TYR A 124 4.21 -16.71 3.73
C TYR A 124 3.46 -16.10 2.53
N TYR A 125 3.42 -14.77 2.44
CA TYR A 125 2.72 -14.04 1.39
C TYR A 125 3.56 -13.84 0.13
N GLY A 126 4.63 -14.63 -0.03
CA GLY A 126 5.54 -14.58 -1.16
C GLY A 126 6.75 -13.67 -0.92
N THR A 127 7.84 -13.96 -1.64
CA THR A 127 9.12 -13.26 -1.49
C THR A 127 9.63 -12.72 -2.81
N HIS A 128 10.34 -11.60 -2.76
CA HIS A 128 11.04 -11.02 -3.91
C HIS A 128 12.54 -10.94 -3.67
N GLN A 129 13.32 -10.97 -4.75
CA GLN A 129 14.78 -10.79 -4.69
C GLN A 129 15.18 -9.48 -3.99
N PHE A 130 16.35 -9.44 -3.36
CA PHE A 130 16.79 -8.28 -2.57
C PHE A 130 16.78 -6.97 -3.38
N HIS A 131 17.17 -7.01 -4.65
CA HIS A 131 17.26 -5.83 -5.51
C HIS A 131 15.89 -5.32 -6.00
N TRP A 132 14.79 -6.00 -5.71
CA TRP A 132 13.47 -5.73 -6.28
C TRP A 132 13.03 -4.27 -6.08
N TYR A 133 13.24 -3.69 -4.89
CA TYR A 133 12.89 -2.29 -4.64
C TYR A 133 13.67 -1.32 -5.53
N PHE A 134 14.93 -1.61 -5.85
CA PHE A 134 15.78 -0.75 -6.68
C PHE A 134 15.54 -0.94 -8.18
N THR A 135 15.16 -2.15 -8.62
CA THR A 135 15.03 -2.48 -10.04
C THR A 135 13.60 -2.40 -10.57
N GLN A 136 12.60 -2.70 -9.73
CA GLN A 136 11.20 -2.85 -10.16
C GLN A 136 10.25 -2.08 -9.24
N GLY A 137 10.27 -2.39 -7.93
CA GLY A 137 9.33 -1.87 -6.94
C GLY A 137 9.21 -0.34 -6.96
N PHE A 138 10.28 0.34 -6.53
CA PHE A 138 10.29 1.80 -6.42
C PHE A 138 10.32 2.51 -7.79
N PRO A 139 11.08 2.04 -8.80
CA PRO A 139 11.00 2.59 -10.17
C PRO A 139 9.58 2.59 -10.74
N SER A 140 8.80 1.51 -10.56
CA SER A 140 7.41 1.45 -11.02
C SER A 140 6.50 2.42 -10.27
N MET A 141 6.80 2.73 -9.00
CA MET A 141 6.01 3.69 -8.22
C MET A 141 6.24 5.14 -8.65
N ILE A 142 7.49 5.51 -8.94
CA ILE A 142 7.84 6.85 -9.42
C ILE A 142 7.47 7.00 -10.92
N TRP A 143 7.57 5.91 -11.68
CA TRP A 143 7.19 5.84 -13.09
C TRP A 143 7.90 6.92 -13.93
N SER A 144 7.16 7.65 -14.77
CA SER A 144 7.72 8.67 -15.67
C SER A 144 8.36 9.87 -14.94
N PHE A 145 8.16 10.01 -13.63
CA PHE A 145 8.87 11.00 -12.82
C PHE A 145 10.32 10.59 -12.47
N LEU A 146 10.70 9.34 -12.71
CA LEU A 146 11.99 8.77 -12.28
C LEU A 146 13.21 9.54 -12.80
N PRO A 147 13.36 9.81 -14.11
CA PRO A 147 14.50 10.57 -14.59
C PRO A 147 14.59 11.98 -13.97
N PHE A 148 13.45 12.64 -13.78
CA PHE A 148 13.39 13.95 -13.12
C PHE A 148 13.78 13.87 -11.64
N SER A 149 13.38 12.80 -10.94
CA SER A 149 13.76 12.58 -9.55
C SER A 149 15.27 12.39 -9.42
N VAL A 150 15.87 11.57 -10.29
CA VAL A 150 17.32 11.30 -10.27
C VAL A 150 18.11 12.58 -10.56
N ILE A 151 17.75 13.32 -11.61
CA ILE A 151 18.40 14.61 -11.94
C ILE A 151 18.19 15.62 -10.80
N GLY A 152 17.01 15.64 -10.19
CA GLY A 152 16.70 16.49 -9.04
C GLY A 152 17.56 16.19 -7.82
N ILE A 153 17.79 14.91 -7.51
CA ILE A 153 18.71 14.47 -6.45
C ILE A 153 20.13 15.00 -6.73
N ILE A 154 20.62 14.81 -7.96
CA ILE A 154 21.98 15.24 -8.36
C ILE A 154 22.11 16.77 -8.29
N LYS A 155 21.12 17.53 -8.80
CA LYS A 155 21.16 19.00 -8.85
C LYS A 155 20.95 19.67 -7.51
N SER A 156 20.11 19.10 -6.65
CA SER A 156 19.81 19.69 -5.33
C SER A 156 20.97 19.59 -4.35
N LYS A 157 21.81 18.54 -4.49
CA LYS A 157 22.88 18.20 -3.54
C LYS A 157 22.36 17.93 -2.11
N GLU A 158 21.05 17.73 -1.95
CA GLU A 158 20.40 17.45 -0.66
C GLU A 158 20.55 15.97 -0.30
N TRP A 159 21.66 15.64 0.35
CA TRP A 159 22.02 14.27 0.72
C TRP A 159 21.13 13.69 1.84
N ARG A 160 20.55 14.53 2.71
CA ARG A 160 19.75 14.07 3.86
C ARG A 160 18.49 13.34 3.40
N LEU A 161 17.75 13.93 2.47
CA LEU A 161 16.49 13.38 1.95
C LEU A 161 16.74 12.26 0.92
N SER A 162 17.75 12.39 0.06
CA SER A 162 18.11 11.32 -0.87
C SER A 162 18.68 10.10 -0.15
N GLY A 163 19.48 10.32 0.90
CA GLY A 163 19.95 9.28 1.81
C GLY A 163 18.81 8.61 2.58
N LEU A 164 17.74 9.33 2.93
CA LEU A 164 16.56 8.72 3.55
C LEU A 164 15.84 7.77 2.59
N ILE A 165 15.69 8.14 1.32
CA ILE A 165 15.13 7.25 0.29
C ILE A 165 16.00 5.98 0.20
N ALA A 166 17.32 6.14 0.04
CA ALA A 166 18.25 5.02 -0.06
C ALA A 166 18.24 4.12 1.19
N TRP A 167 18.18 4.72 2.38
CA TRP A 167 18.08 4.02 3.67
C TRP A 167 16.82 3.15 3.73
N VAL A 168 15.65 3.74 3.47
CA VAL A 168 14.38 3.02 3.53
C VAL A 168 14.37 1.87 2.51
N LEU A 169 14.75 2.13 1.26
CA LEU A 169 14.82 1.07 0.24
C LEU A 169 15.82 -0.01 0.62
N GLY A 170 16.98 0.35 1.17
CA GLY A 170 18.01 -0.59 1.60
C GLY A 170 17.53 -1.51 2.73
N VAL A 171 16.94 -0.95 3.78
CA VAL A 171 16.44 -1.75 4.93
C VAL A 171 15.31 -2.67 4.51
N TYR A 172 14.32 -2.18 3.75
CA TYR A 172 13.23 -3.03 3.25
C TYR A 172 13.69 -4.06 2.21
N SER A 173 14.82 -3.85 1.54
CA SER A 173 15.38 -4.83 0.59
C SER A 173 15.91 -6.08 1.27
N VAL A 174 16.26 -6.02 2.56
CA VAL A 174 16.71 -7.16 3.37
C VAL A 174 15.57 -8.14 3.66
N LEU A 175 14.33 -7.65 3.73
CA LEU A 175 13.16 -8.47 4.04
C LEU A 175 12.75 -9.32 2.83
N GLY A 176 12.37 -10.58 3.04
CA GLY A 176 11.96 -11.49 1.96
C GLY A 176 10.68 -11.00 1.28
N HIS A 177 9.62 -10.80 2.07
CA HIS A 177 8.37 -10.22 1.63
C HIS A 177 8.47 -8.72 1.34
N LYS A 178 8.00 -8.31 0.16
CA LYS A 178 8.08 -6.93 -0.34
C LYS A 178 6.78 -6.55 -1.01
N GLU A 179 6.35 -5.31 -0.76
CA GLU A 179 5.18 -4.73 -1.41
C GLU A 179 5.43 -3.26 -1.75
N PHE A 180 4.73 -2.75 -2.79
CA PHE A 180 4.81 -1.34 -3.17
C PHE A 180 4.39 -0.40 -2.03
N ARG A 181 3.39 -0.78 -1.21
CA ARG A 181 2.86 0.09 -0.16
C ARG A 181 3.82 0.33 1.01
N PHE A 182 4.78 -0.58 1.26
CA PHE A 182 5.74 -0.43 2.37
C PHE A 182 6.70 0.75 2.20
N VAL A 183 7.02 1.11 0.95
CA VAL A 183 7.91 2.24 0.63
C VAL A 183 7.14 3.47 0.13
N LEU A 184 5.80 3.47 0.28
CA LEU A 184 4.96 4.61 -0.03
C LEU A 184 5.38 5.91 0.69
N PRO A 185 5.86 5.88 1.96
CA PRO A 185 6.24 7.11 2.68
C PRO A 185 7.40 7.89 2.04
N VAL A 186 8.28 7.24 1.28
CA VAL A 186 9.41 7.90 0.60
C VAL A 186 9.08 8.32 -0.83
N LEU A 187 7.93 7.91 -1.39
CA LEU A 187 7.51 8.30 -2.73
C LEU A 187 7.30 9.83 -2.87
N PRO A 188 6.61 10.54 -1.95
CA PRO A 188 6.48 11.99 -2.07
C PRO A 188 7.83 12.72 -2.03
N ILE A 189 8.82 12.21 -1.30
CA ILE A 189 10.17 12.78 -1.23
C ILE A 189 10.87 12.68 -2.61
N ALA A 190 10.74 11.53 -3.28
CA ALA A 190 11.24 11.38 -4.66
C ALA A 190 10.54 12.37 -5.62
N LEU A 191 9.23 12.53 -5.50
CA LEU A 191 8.46 13.48 -6.33
C LEU A 191 8.84 14.95 -6.05
N MET A 192 9.25 15.29 -4.82
CA MET A 192 9.81 16.62 -4.52
C MET A 192 11.09 16.88 -5.33
N PHE A 193 11.98 15.88 -5.48
CA PHE A 193 13.16 16.01 -6.35
C PHE A 193 12.77 16.19 -7.82
N SER A 194 11.74 15.48 -8.30
CA SER A 194 11.21 15.70 -9.65
C SER A 194 10.72 17.14 -9.84
N GLY A 195 10.00 17.68 -8.86
CA GLY A 195 9.57 19.08 -8.84
C GLY A 195 10.74 20.07 -8.84
N TYR A 196 11.79 19.79 -8.05
CA TYR A 196 13.02 20.58 -8.04
C TYR A 196 13.72 20.57 -9.40
N CYS A 197 13.80 19.41 -10.08
CA CYS A 197 14.35 19.31 -11.42
C CYS A 197 13.60 20.20 -12.42
N LEU A 198 12.27 20.15 -12.43
CA LEU A 198 11.44 21.00 -13.29
C LEU A 198 11.63 22.49 -13.01
N ALA A 199 11.72 22.87 -11.73
CA ALA A 199 12.00 24.24 -11.33
C ALA A 199 13.42 24.68 -11.76
N ALA A 200 14.42 23.80 -11.65
CA ALA A 200 15.77 24.08 -12.12
C ALA A 200 15.83 24.24 -13.65
N MET A 201 15.05 23.47 -14.41
CA MET A 201 14.95 23.60 -15.88
C MET A 201 14.35 24.93 -16.34
N SER A 202 13.51 25.56 -15.51
CA SER A 202 12.97 26.89 -15.81
C SER A 202 13.98 28.03 -15.62
N LYS A 203 15.08 27.79 -14.89
CA LYS A 203 16.11 28.78 -14.63
C LYS A 203 17.23 28.68 -15.68
N PRO A 204 17.78 29.80 -16.16
CA PRO A 204 18.94 29.77 -17.04
C PRO A 204 20.18 29.29 -16.29
N ASP A 205 20.97 28.39 -16.89
CA ASP A 205 22.17 27.76 -16.28
C ASP A 205 23.33 28.74 -15.95
N MET A 206 23.23 30.04 -16.30
CA MET A 206 24.24 31.07 -16.05
C MET A 206 23.57 32.43 -15.73
N PRO A 207 23.99 33.15 -14.67
CA PRO A 207 23.59 34.52 -14.39
C PRO A 207 24.43 35.49 -15.22
N ASP A 208 24.40 35.36 -16.55
CA ASP A 208 25.14 36.26 -17.42
C ASP A 208 24.24 37.39 -17.93
N THR A 209 24.69 38.62 -17.69
CA THR A 209 23.92 39.88 -17.65
C THR A 209 23.41 40.38 -19.00
N LYS A 210 23.35 39.53 -20.03
CA LYS A 210 22.85 39.87 -21.38
C LYS A 210 22.16 38.65 -21.98
N LYS A 211 20.84 38.50 -21.82
CA LYS A 211 20.08 37.48 -22.56
C LYS A 211 18.92 38.09 -23.36
N SER A 212 19.00 37.83 -24.67
CA SER A 212 17.97 38.03 -25.68
C SER A 212 16.66 37.32 -25.29
N PRO A 213 15.46 37.88 -25.61
CA PRO A 213 14.16 37.29 -25.29
C PRO A 213 13.99 35.83 -25.76
N ASP A 214 14.70 35.43 -26.81
CA ASP A 214 14.56 34.12 -27.46
C ASP A 214 14.91 32.93 -26.55
N ASN A 215 15.93 33.06 -25.69
CA ASN A 215 16.34 32.00 -24.76
C ASN A 215 15.30 31.72 -23.66
N ARG A 216 14.49 32.71 -23.26
CA ARG A 216 13.41 32.50 -22.28
C ARG A 216 12.28 31.65 -22.87
N THR A 217 11.98 31.84 -24.15
CA THR A 217 10.97 31.07 -24.89
C THR A 217 11.34 29.59 -24.96
N ILE A 218 12.62 29.28 -25.20
CA ILE A 218 13.13 27.89 -25.28
C ILE A 218 13.00 27.14 -23.94
N HIS A 219 13.36 27.76 -22.80
CA HIS A 219 13.25 27.11 -21.49
C HIS A 219 11.79 26.87 -21.09
N LYS A 220 10.91 27.84 -21.39
CA LYS A 220 9.46 27.69 -21.20
C LYS A 220 8.91 26.53 -22.02
N SER A 221 9.32 26.40 -23.29
CA SER A 221 8.94 25.29 -24.17
C SER A 221 9.41 23.93 -23.65
N ARG A 222 10.64 23.83 -23.13
CA ARG A 222 11.17 22.57 -22.54
C ARG A 222 10.41 22.12 -21.29
N VAL A 223 10.11 23.05 -20.38
CA VAL A 223 9.32 22.73 -19.18
C VAL A 223 7.89 22.35 -19.56
N GLN A 224 7.29 23.05 -20.52
CA GLN A 224 5.96 22.71 -21.06
C GLN A 224 5.95 21.31 -21.66
N LEU A 225 6.96 20.94 -22.46
CA LEU A 225 7.08 19.61 -23.04
C LEU A 225 7.25 18.52 -21.95
N ALA A 226 8.08 18.78 -20.93
CA ALA A 226 8.26 17.87 -19.81
C ALA A 226 6.97 17.67 -19.00
N VAL A 227 6.25 18.76 -18.71
CA VAL A 227 4.95 18.70 -18.02
C VAL A 227 3.93 17.96 -18.88
N LEU A 228 3.85 18.24 -20.19
CA LEU A 228 2.96 17.54 -21.11
C LEU A 228 3.27 16.04 -21.13
N PHE A 229 4.54 15.65 -21.21
CA PHE A 229 4.96 14.25 -21.14
C PHE A 229 4.53 13.58 -19.83
N LEU A 230 4.73 14.24 -18.69
CA LEU A 230 4.31 13.71 -17.38
C LEU A 230 2.79 13.58 -17.29
N VAL A 231 2.04 14.56 -17.79
CA VAL A 231 0.57 14.53 -17.83
C VAL A 231 0.06 13.40 -18.71
N VAL A 232 0.56 13.29 -19.95
CA VAL A 232 0.14 12.28 -20.93
C VAL A 232 0.48 10.86 -20.46
N THR A 233 1.56 10.68 -19.69
CA THR A 233 1.91 9.35 -19.16
C THR A 233 1.20 8.99 -17.87
N ASN A 234 0.96 9.96 -16.97
CA ASN A 234 0.38 9.68 -15.65
C ASN A 234 -1.15 9.73 -15.61
N ILE A 235 -1.81 10.63 -16.35
CA ILE A 235 -3.29 10.74 -16.30
C ILE A 235 -3.95 9.44 -16.82
N PRO A 236 -3.61 8.91 -18.01
CA PRO A 236 -4.22 7.67 -18.49
C PRO A 236 -3.95 6.50 -17.53
N MET A 237 -2.72 6.41 -17.00
CA MET A 237 -2.35 5.38 -16.03
C MET A 237 -3.16 5.51 -14.73
N ALA A 238 -3.33 6.72 -14.20
CA ALA A 238 -4.11 6.98 -12.99
C ALA A 238 -5.59 6.63 -13.20
N LEU A 239 -6.18 7.03 -14.34
CA LEU A 239 -7.56 6.70 -14.69
C LEU A 239 -7.75 5.19 -14.84
N TYR A 240 -6.84 4.51 -15.56
CA TYR A 240 -6.90 3.07 -15.73
C TYR A 240 -6.82 2.33 -14.38
N MET A 241 -5.83 2.67 -13.56
CA MET A 241 -5.61 2.02 -12.26
C MET A 241 -6.70 2.32 -11.24
N SER A 242 -7.47 3.39 -11.41
CA SER A 242 -8.54 3.77 -10.47
C SER A 242 -9.93 3.32 -10.93
N LEU A 243 -10.16 3.20 -12.24
CA LEU A 243 -11.49 2.98 -12.82
C LEU A 243 -11.66 1.65 -13.57
N VAL A 244 -10.55 0.99 -13.94
CA VAL A 244 -10.59 -0.18 -14.82
C VAL A 244 -9.91 -1.39 -14.18
N HIS A 245 -8.69 -1.22 -13.68
CA HIS A 245 -7.93 -2.32 -13.12
C HIS A 245 -8.56 -2.84 -11.81
N GLN A 246 -8.73 -4.16 -11.74
CA GLN A 246 -9.33 -4.89 -10.60
C GLN A 246 -10.77 -4.47 -10.26
N ARG A 247 -11.51 -3.88 -11.20
CA ARG A 247 -12.87 -3.37 -10.96
C ARG A 247 -13.91 -4.47 -10.67
N GLY A 248 -13.73 -5.65 -11.25
CA GLY A 248 -14.78 -6.69 -11.28
C GLY A 248 -15.25 -7.20 -9.92
N THR A 249 -14.43 -7.10 -8.88
CA THR A 249 -14.80 -7.53 -7.52
C THR A 249 -15.76 -6.52 -6.86
N GLU A 250 -15.57 -5.23 -7.14
CA GLU A 250 -16.49 -4.16 -6.71
C GLU A 250 -17.82 -4.22 -7.49
N ASP A 251 -17.78 -4.40 -8.81
CA ASP A 251 -18.99 -4.52 -9.63
C ASP A 251 -19.81 -5.75 -9.24
N ALA A 252 -19.15 -6.89 -8.97
CA ALA A 252 -19.82 -8.11 -8.52
C ALA A 252 -20.51 -7.93 -7.16
N MET A 253 -19.85 -7.28 -6.20
CA MET A 253 -20.45 -7.00 -4.90
C MET A 253 -21.57 -5.98 -4.97
N SER A 254 -21.46 -4.98 -5.84
CA SER A 254 -22.52 -3.99 -6.08
C SER A 254 -23.78 -4.67 -6.63
N TYR A 255 -23.62 -5.58 -7.60
CA TYR A 255 -24.72 -6.39 -8.13
C TYR A 255 -25.33 -7.30 -7.06
N LEU A 256 -24.51 -8.00 -6.29
CA LEU A 256 -24.99 -8.89 -5.21
C LEU A 256 -25.71 -8.11 -4.11
N SER A 257 -25.29 -6.87 -3.81
CA SER A 257 -25.99 -6.00 -2.86
C SER A 257 -27.40 -5.67 -3.34
N GLU A 258 -27.55 -5.31 -4.63
CA GLU A 258 -28.86 -5.03 -5.22
C GLU A 258 -29.77 -6.26 -5.21
N GLU A 259 -29.26 -7.41 -5.65
CA GLU A 259 -30.02 -8.67 -5.66
C GLU A 259 -30.37 -9.17 -4.24
N ALA A 260 -29.50 -8.93 -3.27
CA ALA A 260 -29.77 -9.21 -1.85
C ALA A 260 -30.89 -8.32 -1.31
N HIS A 261 -30.93 -7.04 -1.67
CA HIS A 261 -32.00 -6.12 -1.28
C HIS A 261 -33.36 -6.56 -1.86
N TYR A 262 -33.39 -7.15 -3.06
CA TYR A 262 -34.60 -7.73 -3.64
C TYR A 262 -34.94 -9.15 -3.11
N GLY A 263 -34.17 -9.67 -2.15
CA GLY A 263 -34.39 -10.98 -1.53
C GLY A 263 -34.05 -12.17 -2.44
N ARG A 264 -33.34 -11.95 -3.55
CA ARG A 264 -32.95 -13.01 -4.50
C ARG A 264 -31.67 -13.74 -4.06
N VAL A 265 -30.86 -13.12 -3.22
CA VAL A 265 -29.65 -13.72 -2.63
C VAL A 265 -29.93 -14.16 -1.20
N LYS A 266 -29.67 -15.45 -0.89
CA LYS A 266 -29.85 -16.01 0.46
C LYS A 266 -28.52 -16.33 1.16
N SER A 267 -27.49 -16.67 0.41
CA SER A 267 -26.14 -16.97 0.89
C SER A 267 -25.10 -16.93 -0.24
N ILE A 268 -23.88 -16.48 0.05
CA ILE A 268 -22.82 -16.30 -0.95
C ILE A 268 -21.56 -17.05 -0.54
N LEU A 269 -20.98 -17.83 -1.45
CA LEU A 269 -19.66 -18.44 -1.28
C LEU A 269 -18.68 -17.88 -2.32
N PHE A 270 -17.54 -17.39 -1.84
CA PHE A 270 -16.47 -16.85 -2.67
C PHE A 270 -15.39 -17.93 -2.88
N LEU A 271 -15.36 -18.51 -4.08
CA LEU A 271 -14.33 -19.46 -4.53
C LEU A 271 -13.23 -18.71 -5.28
N MET A 272 -12.51 -17.89 -4.52
CA MET A 272 -11.44 -17.02 -4.97
C MET A 272 -10.47 -16.79 -3.80
N PRO A 273 -9.26 -16.25 -4.05
CA PRO A 273 -8.31 -15.94 -2.99
C PRO A 273 -8.97 -15.11 -1.88
N CYS A 274 -8.56 -15.34 -0.64
CA CYS A 274 -9.08 -14.61 0.51
C CYS A 274 -8.98 -13.08 0.33
N HIS A 275 -9.90 -12.33 0.92
CA HIS A 275 -9.94 -10.86 0.87
C HIS A 275 -9.96 -10.24 -0.54
N SER A 276 -10.44 -10.97 -1.55
CA SER A 276 -10.55 -10.45 -2.93
C SER A 276 -11.72 -9.48 -3.13
N THR A 277 -12.71 -9.45 -2.24
CA THR A 277 -13.90 -8.60 -2.36
C THR A 277 -14.09 -7.71 -1.12
N PRO A 278 -14.77 -6.55 -1.24
CA PRO A 278 -15.10 -5.67 -0.11
C PRO A 278 -16.12 -6.28 0.88
N TYR A 279 -16.70 -7.43 0.55
CA TYR A 279 -17.53 -8.21 1.47
C TYR A 279 -18.69 -7.38 2.06
N TYR A 280 -18.90 -7.40 3.38
CA TYR A 280 -20.01 -6.67 4.01
C TYR A 280 -19.95 -5.15 3.87
N SER A 281 -18.80 -4.55 3.54
CA SER A 281 -18.71 -3.09 3.39
C SER A 281 -19.50 -2.56 2.19
N THR A 282 -19.78 -3.42 1.20
CA THR A 282 -20.57 -3.08 0.01
C THR A 282 -21.93 -3.78 0.02
N LEU A 283 -22.03 -5.00 0.58
CA LEU A 283 -23.28 -5.76 0.54
C LEU A 283 -24.40 -5.10 1.34
N HIS A 284 -24.08 -4.54 2.53
CA HIS A 284 -25.03 -3.92 3.47
C HIS A 284 -26.26 -4.77 3.86
N CYS A 285 -26.19 -6.09 3.68
CA CYS A 285 -27.25 -7.04 4.05
C CYS A 285 -26.68 -8.14 4.97
N ASN A 286 -27.42 -8.50 6.01
CA ASN A 286 -27.03 -9.57 6.93
C ASN A 286 -27.47 -10.94 6.38
N LEU A 287 -26.67 -11.51 5.49
CA LEU A 287 -26.87 -12.85 4.93
C LEU A 287 -25.59 -13.69 5.06
N PRO A 288 -25.69 -15.02 5.22
CA PRO A 288 -24.52 -15.88 5.33
C PRO A 288 -23.58 -15.75 4.13
N MET A 289 -22.35 -15.32 4.39
CA MET A 289 -21.29 -15.27 3.41
C MET A 289 -20.06 -16.05 3.89
N ARG A 290 -19.33 -16.68 2.98
CA ARG A 290 -18.06 -17.35 3.29
C ARG A 290 -17.04 -17.13 2.18
N PHE A 291 -15.81 -16.81 2.55
CA PHE A 291 -14.64 -16.85 1.67
C PHE A 291 -13.67 -17.92 2.17
N LEU A 292 -12.70 -18.31 1.34
CA LEU A 292 -11.69 -19.31 1.69
C LEU A 292 -10.74 -18.76 2.75
N ASP A 293 -10.53 -19.51 3.83
CA ASP A 293 -9.60 -19.14 4.89
C ASP A 293 -8.14 -19.12 4.38
N CYS A 294 -7.39 -18.12 4.83
CA CYS A 294 -5.97 -17.96 4.54
C CYS A 294 -5.19 -17.56 5.79
N THR A 295 -5.70 -17.96 6.96
CA THR A 295 -5.02 -17.76 8.23
C THR A 295 -3.70 -18.53 8.22
N PRO A 296 -2.55 -17.85 8.43
CA PRO A 296 -1.25 -18.51 8.38
C PRO A 296 -1.12 -19.54 9.52
N SER A 297 -0.66 -20.74 9.18
CA SER A 297 -0.33 -21.81 10.13
C SER A 297 1.07 -21.63 10.70
N ASP A 298 1.29 -22.06 11.95
CA ASP A 298 2.64 -22.14 12.54
C ASP A 298 3.52 -23.17 11.80
N ASP A 299 2.90 -24.20 11.22
CA ASP A 299 3.55 -25.17 10.35
C ASP A 299 3.33 -24.79 8.89
N ARG A 300 4.41 -24.35 8.23
CA ARG A 300 4.43 -23.95 6.82
C ARG A 300 4.19 -25.11 5.85
N ALA A 301 4.28 -26.36 6.31
CA ALA A 301 3.96 -27.52 5.49
C ALA A 301 2.45 -27.71 5.32
N ILE A 302 1.64 -27.12 6.20
CA ILE A 302 0.18 -27.20 6.15
C ILE A 302 -0.33 -26.04 5.30
N LEU A 303 -0.94 -26.38 4.17
CA LEU A 303 -1.56 -25.42 3.27
C LEU A 303 -2.88 -24.91 3.86
N ASP A 304 -3.13 -23.62 3.71
CA ASP A 304 -4.42 -23.03 4.07
C ASP A 304 -5.53 -23.43 3.08
N GLU A 305 -6.78 -23.07 3.41
CA GLU A 305 -7.96 -23.42 2.60
C GLU A 305 -7.88 -22.80 1.19
N SER A 306 -7.41 -21.56 1.09
CA SER A 306 -7.21 -20.86 -0.19
C SER A 306 -6.14 -21.56 -1.03
N ASP A 307 -5.02 -21.96 -0.46
CA ASP A 307 -3.92 -22.62 -1.18
C ASP A 307 -4.28 -24.05 -1.59
N GLN A 308 -4.99 -24.80 -0.76
CA GLN A 308 -5.55 -26.10 -1.12
C GLN A 308 -6.50 -25.98 -2.32
N PHE A 309 -7.38 -24.99 -2.30
CA PHE A 309 -8.27 -24.70 -3.42
C PHE A 309 -7.50 -24.34 -4.70
N MET A 310 -6.42 -23.57 -4.60
CA MET A 310 -5.63 -23.19 -5.77
C MET A 310 -4.83 -24.37 -6.36
N LEU A 311 -4.52 -25.41 -5.58
CA LEU A 311 -3.84 -26.62 -6.06
C LEU A 311 -4.77 -27.57 -6.83
N ASP A 312 -5.93 -27.89 -6.25
CA ASP A 312 -6.97 -28.69 -6.92
C ASP A 312 -8.37 -28.13 -6.62
N PRO A 313 -8.85 -27.19 -7.45
CA PRO A 313 -10.14 -26.57 -7.24
C PRO A 313 -11.30 -27.57 -7.23
N ALA A 314 -11.23 -28.61 -8.08
CA ALA A 314 -12.32 -29.53 -8.30
C ALA A 314 -12.49 -30.51 -7.13
N ASP A 315 -11.40 -31.10 -6.66
CA ASP A 315 -11.42 -32.00 -5.50
C ASP A 315 -11.85 -31.24 -4.25
N PHE A 316 -11.26 -30.06 -4.03
CA PHE A 316 -11.55 -29.21 -2.89
C PHE A 316 -13.05 -28.84 -2.80
N VAL A 317 -13.64 -28.34 -3.89
CA VAL A 317 -15.08 -27.98 -3.92
C VAL A 317 -15.96 -29.21 -3.76
N THR A 318 -15.59 -30.35 -4.34
CA THR A 318 -16.32 -31.62 -4.19
C THR A 318 -16.37 -32.05 -2.73
N HIS A 319 -15.24 -31.98 -2.02
CA HIS A 319 -15.19 -32.29 -0.58
C HIS A 319 -15.99 -31.27 0.24
N MET A 320 -15.89 -29.97 -0.08
CA MET A 320 -16.63 -28.92 0.62
C MET A 320 -18.14 -29.12 0.50
N PHE A 321 -18.65 -29.39 -0.70
CA PHE A 321 -20.09 -29.53 -0.95
C PHE A 321 -20.71 -30.80 -0.35
N ARG A 322 -19.90 -31.80 0.04
CA ARG A 322 -20.37 -32.95 0.82
C ARG A 322 -20.69 -32.61 2.27
N ASN A 323 -19.94 -31.68 2.85
CA ASN A 323 -19.97 -31.39 4.29
C ASN A 323 -20.75 -30.11 4.62
N VAL A 324 -20.94 -29.22 3.64
CA VAL A 324 -21.52 -27.88 3.84
C VAL A 324 -22.77 -27.72 2.98
N SER A 325 -23.79 -27.05 3.52
CA SER A 325 -24.99 -26.69 2.77
C SER A 325 -24.64 -25.86 1.54
N LEU A 326 -25.17 -26.24 0.38
CA LEU A 326 -24.93 -25.54 -0.88
C LEU A 326 -25.42 -24.08 -0.81
N PRO A 327 -24.59 -23.11 -1.23
CA PRO A 327 -24.93 -21.69 -1.20
C PRO A 327 -25.96 -21.32 -2.28
N SER A 328 -26.59 -20.16 -2.14
CA SER A 328 -27.46 -19.63 -3.20
C SER A 328 -26.67 -19.08 -4.38
N HIS A 329 -25.54 -18.44 -4.09
CA HIS A 329 -24.70 -17.76 -5.07
C HIS A 329 -23.23 -18.16 -4.88
N LEU A 330 -22.53 -18.29 -6.00
CA LEU A 330 -21.08 -18.53 -6.06
C LEU A 330 -20.43 -17.38 -6.80
N VAL A 331 -19.28 -16.95 -6.32
CA VAL A 331 -18.46 -15.93 -6.98
C VAL A 331 -17.05 -16.48 -7.14
N LEU A 332 -16.53 -16.40 -8.36
CA LEU A 332 -15.20 -16.93 -8.70
C LEU A 332 -14.56 -16.13 -9.83
N PHE A 333 -13.24 -16.24 -9.97
CA PHE A 333 -12.54 -15.76 -11.15
C PHE A 333 -12.69 -16.73 -12.32
N ASP A 334 -12.65 -16.21 -13.54
CA ASP A 334 -12.71 -17.00 -14.77
C ASP A 334 -11.60 -18.05 -14.91
N SER A 335 -10.41 -17.76 -14.39
CA SER A 335 -9.33 -18.75 -14.32
C SER A 335 -9.73 -20.01 -13.55
N GLN A 336 -10.47 -19.87 -12.45
CA GLN A 336 -10.94 -21.00 -11.65
C GLN A 336 -12.22 -21.64 -12.21
N GLU A 337 -13.02 -20.87 -12.95
CA GLU A 337 -14.26 -21.35 -13.56
C GLU A 337 -14.00 -22.54 -14.48
N VAL A 338 -12.91 -22.51 -15.25
CA VAL A 338 -12.55 -23.58 -16.20
C VAL A 338 -12.49 -24.95 -15.53
N HIS A 339 -11.94 -25.01 -14.30
CA HIS A 339 -11.79 -26.23 -13.53
C HIS A 339 -13.10 -26.71 -12.87
N LEU A 340 -14.04 -25.78 -12.65
CA LEU A 340 -15.26 -26.06 -11.87
C LEU A 340 -16.53 -26.22 -12.73
N ARG A 341 -16.50 -25.92 -14.03
CA ARG A 341 -17.68 -25.94 -14.92
C ARG A 341 -18.52 -27.23 -14.79
N GLY A 342 -17.89 -28.40 -14.78
CA GLY A 342 -18.60 -29.67 -14.65
C GLY A 342 -19.34 -29.80 -13.32
N LEU A 343 -18.71 -29.39 -12.22
CA LEU A 343 -19.28 -29.42 -10.86
C LEU A 343 -20.40 -28.38 -10.68
N LEU A 344 -20.25 -27.20 -11.28
CA LEU A 344 -21.29 -26.16 -11.24
C LEU A 344 -22.56 -26.63 -11.94
N ILE A 345 -22.43 -27.27 -13.11
CA ILE A 345 -23.57 -27.83 -13.85
C ILE A 345 -24.23 -28.97 -13.08
N SER A 346 -23.46 -29.87 -12.47
CA SER A 346 -24.01 -31.02 -11.73
C SER A 346 -24.80 -30.60 -10.48
N HIS A 347 -24.48 -29.44 -9.90
CA HIS A 347 -25.19 -28.87 -8.74
C HIS A 347 -26.20 -27.77 -9.12
N SER A 348 -26.64 -27.72 -10.39
CA SER A 348 -27.67 -26.79 -10.88
C SER A 348 -27.32 -25.29 -10.73
N PHE A 349 -26.03 -24.94 -10.73
CA PHE A 349 -25.59 -23.55 -10.80
C PHE A 349 -25.59 -23.03 -12.23
N GLN A 350 -26.12 -21.83 -12.43
CA GLN A 350 -26.11 -21.11 -13.70
C GLN A 350 -25.40 -19.78 -13.57
N GLN A 351 -24.62 -19.43 -14.59
CA GLN A 351 -24.00 -18.12 -14.68
C GLN A 351 -25.11 -17.06 -14.83
N VAL A 352 -25.20 -16.13 -13.88
CA VAL A 352 -26.14 -15.00 -13.93
C VAL A 352 -25.47 -13.73 -14.42
N LYS A 353 -24.18 -13.54 -14.10
CA LYS A 353 -23.46 -12.32 -14.47
C LYS A 353 -21.96 -12.55 -14.59
N ARG A 354 -21.31 -11.73 -15.42
CA ARG A 354 -19.86 -11.69 -15.59
C ARG A 354 -19.41 -10.24 -15.65
N PHE A 355 -18.37 -9.91 -14.88
CA PHE A 355 -17.81 -8.58 -14.77
C PHE A 355 -16.35 -8.59 -15.20
N PHE A 356 -15.95 -7.58 -15.97
CA PHE A 356 -14.56 -7.37 -16.32
C PHE A 356 -13.74 -7.07 -15.05
N HIS A 357 -12.56 -7.69 -14.90
CA HIS A 357 -11.69 -7.49 -13.74
C HIS A 357 -10.35 -6.87 -14.10
N ALA A 358 -9.55 -7.51 -14.93
CA ALA A 358 -8.21 -7.02 -15.26
C ALA A 358 -7.75 -7.45 -16.66
N HIS A 359 -6.86 -6.65 -17.27
CA HIS A 359 -6.24 -6.97 -18.55
C HIS A 359 -4.94 -7.76 -18.41
N PHE A 360 -4.29 -7.69 -17.25
CA PHE A 360 -2.94 -8.21 -17.03
C PHE A 360 -2.86 -9.03 -15.74
N LYS A 361 -2.00 -10.04 -15.77
CA LYS A 361 -1.57 -10.81 -14.60
C LYS A 361 -0.64 -9.96 -13.74
N VAL A 362 -0.84 -9.99 -12.42
CA VAL A 362 0.04 -9.32 -11.45
C VAL A 362 0.86 -10.39 -10.73
N ASP A 363 0.21 -11.34 -10.04
CA ASP A 363 0.91 -12.39 -9.26
C ASP A 363 0.43 -13.83 -9.55
N ARG A 364 -0.87 -14.01 -9.83
CA ARG A 364 -1.51 -15.30 -10.11
C ARG A 364 -2.04 -15.34 -11.53
N ASP A 365 -2.56 -16.49 -11.98
CA ASP A 365 -3.15 -16.60 -13.31
C ASP A 365 -4.13 -15.49 -13.61
N LEU A 366 -4.22 -15.10 -14.88
CA LEU A 366 -4.97 -13.93 -15.30
C LEU A 366 -6.41 -14.04 -14.79
N GLN A 367 -6.75 -13.15 -13.88
CA GLN A 367 -8.10 -12.95 -13.35
C GLN A 367 -8.78 -11.94 -14.28
N GLY A 368 -9.19 -12.41 -15.46
CA GLY A 368 -9.73 -11.54 -16.50
C GLY A 368 -11.11 -11.01 -16.16
N SER A 369 -11.92 -11.86 -15.53
CA SER A 369 -13.30 -11.56 -15.15
C SER A 369 -13.72 -12.24 -13.85
N VAL A 370 -14.65 -11.60 -13.14
CA VAL A 370 -15.37 -12.17 -11.99
C VAL A 370 -16.71 -12.69 -12.49
N VAL A 371 -17.03 -13.93 -12.15
CA VAL A 371 -18.24 -14.62 -12.59
C VAL A 371 -19.12 -14.91 -11.39
N VAL A 372 -20.40 -14.59 -11.51
CA VAL A 372 -21.43 -14.87 -10.50
C VAL A 372 -22.34 -15.95 -11.02
N TYR A 373 -22.50 -17.00 -10.21
CA TYR A 373 -23.41 -18.11 -10.45
C TYR A 373 -24.52 -18.10 -9.40
N ALA A 374 -25.73 -18.45 -9.80
CA ALA A 374 -26.88 -18.66 -8.90
C ALA A 374 -27.41 -20.08 -9.07
N ARG A 375 -27.89 -20.68 -7.98
CA ARG A 375 -28.52 -22.00 -8.01
C ARG A 375 -29.96 -21.87 -8.53
N ARG A 376 -30.36 -22.73 -9.47
CA ARG A 376 -31.71 -22.71 -10.08
C ARG A 376 -32.87 -22.88 -9.10
N ASP A 377 -32.65 -23.61 -8.01
CA ASP A 377 -33.72 -24.09 -7.13
C ASP A 377 -34.15 -23.05 -6.06
N LEU A 378 -34.03 -21.74 -6.35
CA LEU A 378 -34.18 -20.68 -5.34
C LEU A 378 -35.10 -19.52 -5.74
#